data_AF-J7JX73-F1
#
_entry.id   AF-J7JX73-F1
#
_cell.length_a   1.000
_cell.length_b   1.000
_cell.length_c   1.000
_cell.angle_alpha   90.00
_cell.angle_beta   90.00
_cell.angle_gamma   90.00
#
_symmetry.space_group_name_H-M   'P 1'
#
loop_
_entity.id
_entity.type
_entity.pdbx_description
1 polymer ?
#
loop_
_entity_poly.entity_id
_entity_poly.type
_entity_poly.pdbx_seq_one_letter_code
_entity_poly.pdbx_strand_id
1 'polypeptide(L)'
;KLVNLGFQALRQHVPHGGASKKLSKVETLRSAVEYIRALQRLLAEHDAVRAALAGGLLTPDTRPSAARAPPVISSASASLSCASSSPDRRGSSEPGSPRSAYSSEDSGCEGELSPVERELLDFSSWL
;
A
#
# COMPACT_ATOMS: atom_id res chain seq x y z
N LYS A 1 32.44 -7.11 8.97
CA LYS A 1 32.06 -5.67 8.95
C LYS A 1 30.67 -5.45 8.35
N LEU A 2 30.28 -6.14 7.27
CA LEU A 2 28.96 -6.03 6.61
C LEU A 2 27.75 -6.03 7.55
N VAL A 3 27.71 -6.93 8.53
CA VAL A 3 26.60 -7.00 9.51
C VAL A 3 26.35 -5.65 10.20
N ASN A 4 27.40 -4.91 10.54
CA ASN A 4 27.24 -3.62 11.22
C ASN A 4 26.73 -2.53 10.27
N LEU A 5 27.10 -2.58 8.98
CA LEU A 5 26.56 -1.69 7.95
C LEU A 5 25.06 -1.98 7.74
N GLY A 6 24.67 -3.26 7.68
CA GLY A 6 23.27 -3.66 7.60
C GLY A 6 22.43 -3.12 8.77
N PHE A 7 22.96 -3.17 10.00
CA PHE A 7 22.30 -2.54 11.15
C PHE A 7 22.22 -1.01 11.06
N GLN A 8 23.20 -0.35 10.45
CA GLN A 8 23.17 1.10 10.26
C GLN A 8 22.13 1.51 9.22
N ALA A 9 22.04 0.78 8.11
CA ALA A 9 21.01 0.97 7.10
C ALA A 9 19.62 0.74 7.70
N LEU A 10 19.42 -0.39 8.39
CA LEU A 10 18.14 -0.70 9.02
C LEU A 10 17.68 0.40 10.00
N ARG A 11 18.61 1.00 10.75
CA ARG A 11 18.28 2.11 11.66
C ARG A 11 17.71 3.35 10.95
N GLN A 12 17.99 3.57 9.67
CA GLN A 12 17.40 4.68 8.92
C GLN A 12 15.90 4.48 8.66
N HIS A 13 15.43 3.23 8.70
CA HIS A 13 14.06 2.86 8.35
C HIS A 13 13.20 2.47 9.54
N VAL A 14 13.76 2.38 10.74
CA VAL A 14 12.99 2.08 11.95
C VAL A 14 12.70 3.36 12.73
N PRO A 15 11.51 3.49 13.34
CA PRO A 15 11.18 4.59 14.22
C PRO A 15 12.24 4.74 15.32
N HIS A 16 12.70 5.97 15.55
CA HIS A 16 13.76 6.32 16.51
C HIS A 16 15.16 5.76 16.18
N GLY A 17 15.37 5.11 15.03
CA GLY A 17 16.68 4.55 14.68
C GLY A 17 17.73 5.60 14.25
N GLY A 18 17.27 6.75 13.73
CA GLY A 18 18.11 7.93 13.44
C GLY A 18 18.35 8.86 14.62
N ALA A 19 17.90 8.52 15.83
CA ALA A 19 18.11 9.35 17.01
C ALA A 19 19.59 9.48 17.39
N SER A 20 19.95 10.57 18.09
CA SER A 20 21.32 10.84 18.57
C SER A 20 21.90 9.65 19.37
N LYS A 21 21.04 8.93 20.10
CA LYS A 21 21.38 7.65 20.72
C LYS A 21 21.01 6.50 19.79
N LYS A 22 22.03 5.79 19.29
CA LYS A 22 21.86 4.61 18.43
C LYS A 22 21.22 3.45 19.20
N LEU A 23 20.15 2.88 18.66
CA LEU A 23 19.50 1.66 19.17
C LEU A 23 20.48 0.47 19.16
N SER A 24 20.43 -0.43 20.14
CA SER A 24 21.18 -1.70 20.10
C SER A 24 20.71 -2.61 18.95
N LYS A 25 21.48 -3.68 18.66
CA LYS A 25 21.09 -4.65 17.61
C LYS A 25 19.72 -5.25 17.89
N VAL A 26 19.48 -5.68 19.12
CA VAL A 26 18.20 -6.30 19.53
C VAL A 26 17.06 -5.29 19.46
N GLU A 27 17.27 -4.08 19.96
CA GLU A 27 16.24 -3.01 19.87
C GLU A 27 15.92 -2.65 18.43
N THR A 28 16.93 -2.57 17.57
CA THR A 28 16.75 -2.29 16.14
C THR A 28 15.89 -3.38 15.49
N LEU A 29 16.16 -4.66 15.76
CA LEU A 29 15.36 -5.78 15.21
C LEU A 29 13.93 -5.78 15.74
N ARG A 30 13.75 -5.60 17.06
CA ARG A 30 12.41 -5.53 17.68
C ARG A 30 11.59 -4.38 17.08
N SER A 31 12.21 -3.20 16.95
CA SER A 31 11.55 -2.03 16.36
C SER A 31 11.20 -2.24 14.89
N ALA A 32 12.08 -2.88 14.10
CA ALA A 32 11.81 -3.20 12.70
C ALA A 32 10.58 -4.11 12.55
N VAL A 33 10.51 -5.19 13.33
CA VAL A 33 9.38 -6.14 13.28
C VAL A 33 8.06 -5.44 13.63
N GLU A 34 8.04 -4.64 14.69
CA GLU A 34 6.84 -3.90 15.08
C GLU A 34 6.45 -2.85 14.05
N TYR A 35 7.43 -2.18 13.43
CA TYR A 35 7.15 -1.19 12.41
C TYR A 35 6.55 -1.82 11.14
N ILE A 36 7.11 -2.95 10.68
CA ILE A 36 6.54 -3.70 9.55
C ILE A 36 5.08 -4.09 9.84
N ARG A 37 4.79 -4.61 11.05
CA ARG A 37 3.42 -4.98 11.45
C ARG A 37 2.47 -3.77 11.46
N ALA A 38 2.94 -2.61 11.91
CA ALA A 38 2.16 -1.39 11.92
C ALA A 38 1.86 -0.90 10.49
N LEU A 39 2.86 -0.91 9.61
CA LEU A 39 2.69 -0.55 8.19
C LEU A 39 1.72 -1.50 7.47
N GLN A 40 1.84 -2.81 7.71
CA GLN A 40 0.92 -3.80 7.15
C GLN A 40 -0.53 -3.57 7.58
N ARG A 41 -0.77 -3.24 8.87
CA ARG A 41 -2.10 -2.88 9.37
C ARG A 41 -2.65 -1.63 8.69
N LEU A 42 -1.85 -0.58 8.58
CA LEU A 42 -2.24 0.68 7.94
C LEU A 42 -2.65 0.46 6.47
N LEU A 43 -1.87 -0.33 5.72
CA LEU A 43 -2.18 -0.65 4.33
C LEU A 43 -3.48 -1.46 4.21
N ALA A 44 -3.68 -2.47 5.07
CA ALA A 44 -4.90 -3.27 5.07
C ALA A 44 -6.16 -2.43 5.39
N GLU A 45 -6.06 -1.51 6.35
CA GLU A 45 -7.14 -0.56 6.67
C GLU A 45 -7.48 0.33 5.46
N HIS A 46 -6.47 0.86 4.78
CA HIS A 46 -6.67 1.72 3.61
C HIS A 46 -7.29 0.94 2.43
N ASP A 47 -6.84 -0.29 2.17
CA ASP A 47 -7.42 -1.14 1.14
C ASP A 47 -8.87 -1.51 1.46
N ALA A 48 -9.21 -1.77 2.72
CA ALA A 48 -10.59 -2.00 3.15
C ALA A 48 -11.49 -0.77 2.94
N VAL A 49 -10.99 0.43 3.26
CA VAL A 49 -11.72 1.69 3.03
C VAL A 49 -11.93 1.95 1.53
N ARG A 50 -10.90 1.73 0.71
CA ARG A 50 -11.00 1.86 -0.75
C ARG A 50 -11.99 0.87 -1.35
N ALA A 51 -11.98 -0.38 -0.88
CA ALA A 51 -12.93 -1.40 -1.31
C ALA A 51 -14.37 -1.03 -0.90
N ALA A 52 -14.59 -0.51 0.31
CA ALA A 52 -15.90 -0.05 0.76
C ALA A 52 -16.43 1.12 -0.08
N LEU A 53 -15.55 2.08 -0.43
CA LEU A 53 -15.89 3.22 -1.28
C LEU A 53 -16.18 2.78 -2.73
N ALA A 54 -15.33 1.94 -3.30
CA ALA A 54 -15.51 1.43 -4.67
C ALA A 54 -16.72 0.48 -4.79
N GLY A 55 -17.05 -0.23 -3.70
CA GLY A 55 -18.19 -1.13 -3.62
C GLY A 55 -19.53 -0.46 -3.37
N GLY A 56 -19.59 0.89 -3.29
CA GLY A 56 -20.85 1.65 -3.27
C GLY A 56 -21.76 1.40 -2.06
N LEU A 57 -21.28 0.80 -0.98
CA LEU A 57 -22.11 0.37 0.15
C LEU A 57 -22.41 1.50 1.16
N LEU A 58 -22.38 2.76 0.71
CA LEU A 58 -22.99 3.89 1.41
C LEU A 58 -24.23 4.37 0.64
N THR A 59 -25.08 3.46 0.16
CA THR A 59 -26.47 3.82 -0.12
C THR A 59 -27.20 3.92 1.23
N PRO A 60 -27.64 5.10 1.68
CA PRO A 60 -28.60 5.16 2.77
C PRO A 60 -29.89 4.56 2.22
N ASP A 61 -30.25 3.35 2.66
CA ASP A 61 -31.56 2.77 2.38
C ASP A 61 -32.62 3.66 3.07
N THR A 62 -33.07 4.65 2.32
CA THR A 62 -34.17 5.53 2.67
C THR A 62 -35.42 4.90 2.05
N ARG A 63 -36.11 4.05 2.83
CA ARG A 63 -37.48 3.58 2.54
C ARG A 63 -38.45 4.76 2.32
N PRO A 64 -39.45 4.60 1.44
CA PRO A 64 -40.83 4.37 1.91
C PRO A 64 -41.61 3.36 1.03
N SER A 65 -42.28 2.36 1.58
CA SER A 65 -43.71 2.36 1.99
C SER A 65 -44.74 2.48 0.85
N ALA A 66 -45.43 1.38 0.51
CA ALA A 66 -46.91 1.31 0.51
C ALA A 66 -47.46 -0.05 -0.02
N ALA A 67 -48.22 -0.72 0.86
CA ALA A 67 -49.39 -1.61 0.62
C ALA A 67 -49.25 -2.82 -0.34
N ARG A 68 -49.64 -4.07 -0.01
CA ARG A 68 -50.86 -4.49 0.70
C ARG A 68 -50.82 -5.99 1.11
N ALA A 69 -50.89 -6.21 2.43
CA ALA A 69 -51.58 -7.27 3.20
C ALA A 69 -51.22 -8.79 3.12
N PRO A 70 -51.47 -9.57 4.21
CA PRO A 70 -50.85 -10.88 4.56
C PRO A 70 -51.92 -12.00 4.82
N PRO A 71 -51.71 -13.03 5.68
CA PRO A 71 -50.72 -14.13 5.74
C PRO A 71 -51.36 -15.54 5.83
N VAL A 72 -50.63 -16.62 5.49
CA VAL A 72 -50.78 -18.02 5.98
C VAL A 72 -49.71 -18.86 5.23
N ILE A 73 -48.83 -19.74 5.76
CA ILE A 73 -48.66 -20.48 7.02
C ILE A 73 -47.15 -20.88 7.13
N SER A 74 -46.60 -20.90 8.36
CA SER A 74 -45.48 -21.72 8.89
C SER A 74 -44.00 -21.52 8.48
N SER A 75 -43.25 -20.88 9.40
CA SER A 75 -41.92 -21.19 10.01
C SER A 75 -41.18 -22.46 9.55
N ALA A 76 -39.84 -22.56 9.40
CA ALA A 76 -38.70 -21.72 9.81
C ALA A 76 -37.45 -22.04 8.95
N SER A 77 -36.49 -21.10 8.99
CA SER A 77 -35.13 -20.99 8.41
C SER A 77 -34.35 -22.28 8.09
N ALA A 78 -33.40 -22.34 7.14
CA ALA A 78 -32.50 -21.28 6.69
C ALA A 78 -32.02 -21.48 5.24
N SER A 79 -32.18 -20.40 4.49
CA SER A 79 -31.40 -19.86 3.37
C SER A 79 -29.89 -20.14 3.35
N LEU A 80 -29.12 -20.07 2.24
CA LEU A 80 -29.34 -19.79 0.82
C LEU A 80 -27.98 -20.07 0.09
N SER A 81 -28.04 -20.78 -1.05
CA SER A 81 -27.43 -20.49 -2.37
C SER A 81 -25.92 -20.11 -2.51
N CYS A 82 -25.10 -20.90 -3.22
CA CYS A 82 -24.81 -20.91 -4.68
C CYS A 82 -24.21 -19.58 -5.20
N ALA A 83 -22.90 -19.47 -5.40
CA ALA A 83 -22.07 -19.93 -6.53
C ALA A 83 -21.87 -18.89 -7.65
N SER A 84 -20.59 -18.74 -8.03
CA SER A 84 -20.04 -18.29 -9.33
C SER A 84 -19.70 -16.80 -9.54
N SER A 85 -18.40 -16.50 -9.52
CA SER A 85 -17.54 -16.11 -10.68
C SER A 85 -18.20 -15.50 -11.93
N SER A 86 -17.65 -14.53 -12.69
CA SER A 86 -16.37 -13.78 -12.71
C SER A 86 -16.54 -12.55 -13.67
N PRO A 87 -15.66 -12.20 -14.64
CA PRO A 87 -14.87 -10.94 -14.66
C PRO A 87 -15.00 -10.09 -15.95
N ASP A 88 -14.65 -8.79 -15.97
CA ASP A 88 -14.38 -8.04 -17.22
C ASP A 88 -13.49 -6.81 -16.93
N ARG A 89 -12.25 -6.71 -17.45
CA ARG A 89 -11.75 -6.31 -18.79
C ARG A 89 -11.71 -4.79 -19.05
N ARG A 90 -10.49 -4.35 -19.40
CA ARG A 90 -10.15 -3.29 -20.39
C ARG A 90 -10.45 -1.85 -19.91
N GLY A 91 -9.44 -1.00 -19.67
CA GLY A 91 -8.42 -0.56 -20.60
C GLY A 91 -8.92 0.69 -21.32
N SER A 92 -8.60 1.88 -20.80
CA SER A 92 -8.89 3.18 -21.42
C SER A 92 -7.84 4.22 -21.05
N SER A 93 -7.49 4.98 -22.08
CA SER A 93 -6.24 5.70 -22.30
C SER A 93 -6.05 7.01 -21.52
N GLU A 94 -4.80 7.45 -21.50
CA GLU A 94 -4.29 8.71 -20.97
C GLU A 94 -4.92 9.96 -21.61
N PRO A 95 -5.06 11.06 -20.84
CA PRO A 95 -5.09 12.40 -21.41
C PRO A 95 -3.68 13.04 -21.34
N GLY A 96 -3.19 13.46 -22.50
CA GLY A 96 -1.87 14.07 -22.69
C GLY A 96 -1.66 15.35 -21.87
N SER A 97 -0.45 15.46 -21.33
CA SER A 97 0.02 16.64 -20.59
C SER A 97 0.93 17.51 -21.48
N PRO A 98 0.88 18.85 -21.34
CA PRO A 98 1.50 19.79 -22.27
C PRO A 98 3.02 19.78 -22.22
N ARG A 99 3.63 19.96 -23.40
CA ARG A 99 5.07 20.14 -23.60
C ARG A 99 5.57 21.34 -22.78
N SER A 100 6.37 21.07 -21.75
CA SER A 100 7.25 22.09 -21.18
C SER A 100 8.38 22.34 -22.17
N ALA A 101 8.59 23.60 -22.55
CA ALA A 101 9.76 24.01 -23.28
C ALA A 101 10.98 23.77 -22.38
N TYR A 102 11.81 22.80 -22.76
CA TYR A 102 13.13 22.63 -22.18
C TYR A 102 13.93 23.90 -22.47
N SER A 103 14.48 24.50 -21.42
CA SER A 103 15.68 25.32 -21.55
C SER A 103 16.39 25.25 -20.22
N SER A 104 17.31 24.30 -20.11
CA SER A 104 18.45 24.41 -19.20
C SER A 104 19.57 23.54 -19.76
N GLU A 105 20.55 24.22 -20.34
CA GLU A 105 21.93 23.79 -20.49
C GLU A 105 22.53 23.47 -19.11
N ASP A 106 23.18 22.32 -18.95
CA ASP A 106 24.57 22.18 -18.46
C ASP A 106 24.91 20.71 -18.15
N SER A 107 26.07 20.32 -18.68
CA SER A 107 26.95 19.19 -18.35
C SER A 107 26.37 17.76 -18.15
N GLY A 108 26.47 16.99 -19.23
CA GLY A 108 26.62 15.53 -19.13
C GLY A 108 28.04 15.17 -18.72
N CYS A 109 28.22 14.65 -17.51
CA CYS A 109 29.43 13.96 -17.09
C CYS A 109 29.08 12.47 -16.87
N GLU A 110 29.07 11.70 -17.96
CA GLU A 110 29.00 10.23 -17.92
C GLU A 110 30.35 9.70 -17.40
N GLY A 111 30.53 9.73 -16.08
CA GLY A 111 31.59 8.98 -15.42
C GLY A 111 31.15 7.53 -15.28
N GLU A 112 31.89 6.60 -15.89
CA GLU A 112 31.72 5.16 -15.62
C GLU A 112 31.77 4.93 -14.10
N LEU A 113 30.65 4.45 -13.55
CA LEU A 113 30.48 4.27 -12.11
C LEU A 113 31.54 3.32 -11.55
N SER A 114 32.24 3.76 -10.51
CA SER A 114 33.22 2.94 -9.80
C SER A 114 32.54 1.68 -9.23
N PRO A 115 33.24 0.54 -9.11
CA PRO A 115 32.65 -0.71 -8.58
C PRO A 115 31.94 -0.54 -7.23
N VAL A 116 32.41 0.37 -6.37
CA VAL A 116 31.78 0.70 -5.08
C VAL A 116 30.47 1.48 -5.24
N GLU A 117 30.35 2.32 -6.27
CA GLU A 117 29.14 3.09 -6.55
C GLU A 117 28.06 2.20 -7.16
N ARG A 118 28.44 1.20 -7.95
CA ARG A 118 27.52 0.16 -8.43
C ARG A 118 26.93 -0.67 -7.28
N GLU A 119 27.76 -1.03 -6.30
CA GLU A 119 27.26 -1.72 -5.09
C GLU A 119 26.34 -0.81 -4.27
N LEU A 120 26.67 0.49 -4.18
CA LEU A 120 25.83 1.47 -3.50
C LEU A 120 24.47 1.65 -4.17
N LEU A 121 24.42 1.66 -5.50
CA LEU A 121 23.18 1.72 -6.28
C LEU A 121 22.34 0.44 -6.17
N ASP A 122 22.95 -0.74 -6.03
CA ASP A 122 22.24 -2.00 -5.77
C ASP A 122 21.53 -1.98 -4.41
N PHE A 123 22.16 -1.40 -3.38
CA PHE A 123 21.48 -1.14 -2.11
C PHE A 123 20.39 -0.07 -2.21
N SER A 124 20.52 0.84 -3.17
CA SER A 124 19.56 1.93 -3.40
C SER A 124 18.32 1.46 -4.16
N SER A 125 18.38 0.33 -4.87
CA SER A 125 17.26 -0.19 -5.68
C SER A 125 16.11 -0.76 -4.85
N TRP A 126 16.29 -0.87 -3.53
CA TRP A 126 15.28 -1.34 -2.58
C TRP A 126 14.68 -0.22 -1.71
N LEU A 127 15.06 1.04 -1.97
CA LEU A 127 14.38 2.25 -1.45
C LEU A 127 13.37 2.75 -2.48
#